data_AF-A0A1X7H741-F1
#
_entry.id   AF-A0A1X7H741-F1
#
_cell.length_a   1.000
_cell.length_b   1.000
_cell.length_c   1.000
_cell.angle_alpha   90.00
_cell.angle_beta   90.00
_cell.angle_gamma   90.00
#
_symmetry.space_group_name_H-M   'P 1'
#
loop_
_entity.id
_entity.type
_entity.pdbx_description
1 polymer ?
#
loop_
_entity_poly.entity_id
_entity_poly.type
_entity_poly.pdbx_seq_one_letter_code
_entity_poly.pdbx_strand_id
1 'polypeptide(L)' 'MSTPDIRVEKGHAEPEEVAAITAILLARAAARPSEPTLAHRGRPRAGWRRLEREGGFRAPHSWR' A
#
# COMPACT_ATOMS: atom_id res chain seq x y z
N MET A 1 -22.25 -10.02 -18.57
CA MET A 1 -21.12 -10.88 -18.14
C MET A 1 -20.74 -10.44 -16.74
N SER A 2 -20.80 -11.33 -15.75
CA SER A 2 -20.41 -10.98 -14.37
C SER A 2 -18.89 -10.98 -14.28
N THR A 3 -18.29 -9.82 -14.02
CA THR A 3 -16.85 -9.71 -13.78
C THR A 3 -16.57 -10.14 -12.34
N PRO A 4 -15.60 -11.04 -12.09
CA PRO A 4 -15.26 -11.44 -10.73
C PRO A 4 -14.70 -10.25 -9.94
N ASP A 5 -15.05 -10.17 -8.65
CA ASP A 5 -14.65 -9.05 -7.77
C ASP A 5 -13.12 -9.00 -7.51
N ILE A 6 -12.42 -10.13 -7.68
CA ILE A 6 -10.95 -10.26 -7.56
C ILE A 6 -10.43 -11.12 -8.72
N ARG A 7 -9.32 -10.70 -9.34
CA ARG A 7 -8.65 -11.42 -10.43
C ARG A 7 -7.16 -11.62 -10.14
N VAL A 8 -6.67 -12.83 -10.42
CA VAL A 8 -5.23 -13.16 -10.35
C VAL A 8 -4.62 -12.96 -11.73
N GLU A 9 -3.70 -11.99 -11.87
CA GLU A 9 -3.06 -11.68 -13.16
C GLU A 9 -1.87 -12.59 -13.48
N LYS A 10 -1.20 -13.11 -12.44
CA LYS A 10 0.02 -13.91 -12.55
C LYS A 10 0.04 -14.95 -11.44
N GLY A 11 0.48 -16.17 -11.78
CA GLY A 11 0.53 -17.30 -10.85
C GLY A 11 -0.84 -17.95 -10.63
N HIS A 12 -0.89 -18.88 -9.68
CA HIS A 12 -2.11 -19.49 -9.18
C HIS A 12 -2.28 -19.10 -7.71
N ALA A 13 -3.51 -18.86 -7.30
CA ALA A 13 -3.87 -18.69 -5.91
C ALA A 13 -4.89 -19.77 -5.56
N GLU A 14 -4.65 -20.49 -4.47
CA GLU A 14 -5.62 -21.46 -3.99
C GLU A 14 -6.91 -20.75 -3.54
N PRO A 15 -8.07 -21.42 -3.57
CA PRO A 15 -9.34 -20.84 -3.14
C PRO A 15 -9.26 -20.20 -1.74
N GLU A 16 -8.51 -20.82 -0.83
CA GLU A 16 -8.28 -20.34 0.53
C GLU A 16 -7.54 -19.00 0.56
N GLU A 17 -6.59 -18.79 -0.36
CA GLU A 17 -5.81 -17.55 -0.45
C GLU A 17 -6.69 -16.40 -0.98
N VAL A 18 -7.52 -16.67 -2.00
CA VAL A 18 -8.49 -15.69 -2.52
C VAL A 18 -9.52 -15.34 -1.45
N ALA A 19 -10.00 -16.33 -0.70
CA ALA A 19 -10.92 -16.12 0.43
C ALA A 19 -10.28 -15.27 1.53
N ALA A 20 -9.02 -15.53 1.90
CA ALA A 20 -8.30 -14.75 2.90
C ALA A 20 -8.16 -13.28 2.49
N ILE A 21 -7.79 -13.01 1.23
CA ILE A 21 -7.71 -11.64 0.70
C ILE A 21 -9.08 -10.96 0.75
N THR A 22 -10.14 -11.67 0.33
CA THR A 22 -11.51 -11.16 0.37
C THR A 22 -11.93 -10.80 1.80
N ALA A 23 -11.67 -11.68 2.77
CA ALA A 23 -11.98 -11.45 4.17
C ALA A 23 -11.25 -10.22 4.73
N ILE A 24 -9.96 -10.04 4.39
CA ILE A 24 -9.18 -8.87 4.78
C ILE A 24 -9.77 -7.59 4.18
N LEU A 25 -10.13 -7.60 2.90
CA LEU A 25 -10.72 -6.44 2.22
C LEU A 25 -12.06 -6.05 2.84
N LEU A 26 -12.92 -7.03 3.13
CA LEU A 26 -14.19 -6.80 3.81
C LEU A 26 -14.01 -6.27 5.24
N ALA A 27 -13.10 -6.87 6.01
CA ALA A 27 -12.78 -6.41 7.36
C ALA A 27 -12.26 -4.95 7.35
N ARG A 28 -11.40 -4.61 6.39
CA ARG A 28 -10.89 -3.25 6.21
C ARG A 28 -11.99 -2.28 5.80
N ALA A 29 -12.92 -2.69 4.95
CA ALA A 29 -14.06 -1.87 4.57
C ALA A 29 -14.98 -1.59 5.77
N ALA A 30 -15.26 -2.62 6.58
CA ALA A 30 -16.06 -2.50 7.79
C ALA A 30 -15.39 -1.64 8.88
N ALA A 31 -14.06 -1.66 8.96
CA ALA A 31 -13.29 -0.87 9.92
C ALA A 31 -13.07 0.60 9.51
N ARG A 32 -13.63 1.06 8.39
CA ARG A 32 -13.50 2.47 7.98
C ARG A 32 -14.33 3.36 8.93
N PRO A 33 -13.72 4.36 9.60
CA PRO A 33 -14.48 5.30 10.41
C PRO A 33 -15.48 6.05 9.53
N SER A 34 -16.73 6.17 10.00
CA SER A 34 -17.87 6.74 9.25
C SER A 34 -17.72 8.21 8.89
N GLU A 35 -16.77 8.92 9.51
CA GLU A 35 -16.54 10.33 9.25
C GLU A 35 -15.35 10.49 8.30
N PRO A 36 -15.54 11.08 7.10
CA PRO A 36 -14.41 11.55 6.33
C PRO A 36 -13.86 12.73 7.10
N THR A 37 -12.95 12.48 8.05
CA THR A 37 -12.13 13.56 8.56
C THR A 37 -11.44 14.13 7.33
N LEU A 38 -11.89 15.31 6.89
CA LEU A 38 -11.20 16.21 5.98
C LEU A 38 -9.91 16.69 6.63
N ALA A 39 -9.10 15.76 7.12
CA ALA A 39 -7.75 16.05 7.47
C ALA A 39 -6.98 15.80 6.18
N HIS A 40 -6.53 16.89 5.57
CA HIS A 40 -5.24 17.01 4.91
C HIS A 40 -4.09 16.51 5.83
N ARG A 41 -4.21 15.32 6.43
CA ARG A 41 -3.08 14.60 6.97
C ARG A 41 -2.32 14.14 5.75
N GLY A 42 -1.37 14.98 5.32
CA GLY A 42 -0.46 14.71 4.24
C GLY A 42 -0.02 13.26 4.37
N ARG A 43 -0.45 12.44 3.39
CA ARG A 43 -0.12 11.02 3.34
C ARG A 43 1.35 10.88 3.66
N PRO A 44 1.79 9.94 4.52
CA PRO A 44 3.21 9.69 4.72
C PRO A 44 3.78 9.38 3.34
N ARG A 45 4.42 10.39 2.76
CA ARG A 45 4.98 10.31 1.42
C ARG A 45 6.22 9.51 1.65
N ALA A 46 6.23 8.27 1.14
CA ALA A 46 7.42 7.44 1.20
C ALA A 46 8.60 8.30 0.73
N GLY A 47 9.59 8.45 1.60
CA GLY A 47 10.66 9.43 1.49
C GLY A 47 11.69 9.05 0.43
N TRP A 48 11.23 8.56 -0.73
CA TRP A 48 12.05 8.25 -1.89
C TRP A 48 12.82 9.52 -2.27
N ARG A 49 14.06 9.59 -1.79
CA ARG A 49 14.95 10.69 -2.11
C ARG A 49 15.42 10.47 -3.55
N ARG A 50 15.36 11.52 -4.36
CA ARG A 50 16.04 11.52 -5.65
C ARG A 50 17.53 11.65 -5.38
N LEU A 51 18.22 10.51 -5.34
CA LEU A 51 19.67 10.44 -5.06
C LEU A 51 20.49 11.32 -6.02
N GLU A 52 20.00 11.55 -7.24
CA GLU A 52 20.64 12.45 -8.22
C GLU A 52 20.65 13.93 -7.82
N ARG A 53 19.83 14.33 -6.84
CA ARG A 53 19.81 15.70 -6.26
C ARG A 53 20.60 15.79 -4.96
N GLU A 54 21.05 14.66 -4.43
CA GLU A 54 21.94 14.62 -3.29
C GLU A 54 23.35 14.98 -3.82
N GLY A 55 23.95 16.05 -3.29
CA GLY A 55 25.35 16.37 -3.59
C GLY A 55 26.23 15.14 -3.28
N GLY A 56 27.21 14.87 -4.16
CA GLY A 56 28.00 13.64 -4.18
C GLY A 56 28.65 13.23 -2.84
N PHE A 57 29.19 12.02 -2.83
CA PHE A 57 29.81 11.28 -1.71
C PHE A 57 29.61 11.89 -0.30
N ARG A 58 28.68 11.29 0.44
CA ARG A 58 28.59 11.51 1.90
C ARG A 58 29.63 10.66 2.60
N ALA A 59 30.24 11.24 3.64
CA ALA A 59 31.26 10.54 4.41
C ALA A 59 30.73 9.20 4.97
N PRO A 60 31.56 8.14 5.03
CA PRO A 60 31.11 6.77 5.40
C PRO A 60 30.42 6.66 6.76
N HIS A 61 30.62 7.65 7.63
CA HIS A 61 30.10 7.69 9.00
C HIS A 61 28.84 8.56 9.17
N SER A 62 28.27 9.12 8.10
CA SER A 62 27.03 9.90 8.21
C SER A 62 25.80 9.01 8.05
N TRP A 63 25.28 8.50 9.17
CA TRP A 63 23.95 7.89 9.21
C TRP A 63 23.01 8.95 9.80
N ARG A 64 22.05 9.42 9.00
CA ARG A 64 20.95 10.29 9.42
C ARG A 64 19.65 9.71 8.86
#